data_AF-A0A7C3ZLW7-F1
#
_entry.id   AF-A0A7C3ZLW7-F1
#
_cell.length_a   1.000
_cell.length_b   1.000
_cell.length_c   1.000
_cell.angle_alpha   90.00
_cell.angle_beta   90.00
_cell.angle_gamma   90.00
#
_symmetry.space_group_name_H-M   'P 1'
#
loop_
_entity.id
_entity.type
_entity.pdbx_description
1 polymer ?
#
loop_
_entity_poly.entity_id
_entity_poly.type
_entity_poly.pdbx_seq_one_letter_code
_entity_poly.pdbx_strand_id
1 'polypeptide(L)'
;MPRSSKPQKPNNSDSEIIYTVVGFRSPYREGKLRTIELVGVPGIRQKNGQCVVPEKTQRFFDSLLVGKLFTVSIRLRDCNFNQLKIWLYDTDATMRERGYEVASIDNRDLLIPSPIPSSQLEAIYVLDNELTGPEYQKWERDARQLLTPLFQEFITPPEPPDILANNPVVQFLQSLGENLDPYSQAKRKITFNALIVQID
;
A
#
# COMPACT_ATOMS: atom_id res chain seq x y z
N MET A 1 -53.07 -27.59 16.93
CA MET A 1 -51.71 -27.59 17.51
C MET A 1 -50.77 -26.84 16.58
N PRO A 2 -50.03 -25.83 17.08
CA PRO A 2 -49.27 -24.88 16.26
C PRO A 2 -47.94 -25.47 15.79
N ARG A 3 -47.61 -25.24 14.51
CA ARG A 3 -46.30 -25.57 13.93
C ARG A 3 -45.26 -24.58 14.46
N SER A 4 -44.34 -25.05 15.29
CA SER A 4 -43.12 -24.31 15.64
C SER A 4 -42.27 -24.10 14.40
N SER A 5 -42.27 -22.89 13.88
CA SER A 5 -41.28 -22.37 12.95
C SER A 5 -39.93 -22.31 13.68
N LYS A 6 -38.96 -23.08 13.20
CA LYS A 6 -37.56 -22.95 13.63
C LYS A 6 -37.09 -21.51 13.35
N PRO A 7 -36.35 -20.86 14.27
CA PRO A 7 -35.74 -19.58 13.97
C PRO A 7 -34.69 -19.79 12.87
N GLN A 8 -34.88 -19.11 11.73
CA GLN A 8 -33.83 -18.94 10.73
C GLN A 8 -32.66 -18.23 11.42
N LYS A 9 -31.50 -18.90 11.47
CA LYS A 9 -30.23 -18.26 11.79
C LYS A 9 -30.06 -17.04 10.86
N PRO A 10 -29.71 -15.86 11.36
CA PRO A 10 -29.29 -14.78 10.48
C PRO A 10 -28.05 -15.26 9.74
N ASN A 11 -28.14 -15.36 8.41
CA ASN A 11 -26.97 -15.47 7.56
C ASN A 11 -26.12 -14.23 7.85
N ASN A 12 -25.01 -14.40 8.57
CA ASN A 12 -23.92 -13.46 8.51
C ASN A 12 -23.56 -13.36 7.02
N SER A 13 -23.89 -12.23 6.40
CA SER A 13 -23.29 -11.83 5.15
C SER A 13 -21.83 -11.53 5.44
N ASP A 14 -21.00 -12.58 5.50
CA ASP A 14 -19.56 -12.44 5.40
C ASP A 14 -19.29 -11.70 4.10
N SER A 15 -18.85 -10.46 4.23
CA SER A 15 -18.52 -9.64 3.06
C SER A 15 -17.24 -10.22 2.49
N GLU A 16 -17.33 -10.78 1.28
CA GLU A 16 -16.17 -11.26 0.54
C GLU A 16 -15.25 -10.07 0.26
N ILE A 17 -14.00 -10.17 0.71
CA ILE A 17 -12.95 -9.19 0.40
C ILE A 17 -12.60 -9.38 -1.07
N ILE A 18 -12.70 -8.30 -1.85
CA ILE A 18 -12.31 -8.29 -3.26
C ILE A 18 -11.20 -7.27 -3.44
N TYR A 19 -10.11 -7.67 -4.08
CA TYR A 19 -9.02 -6.77 -4.43
C TYR A 19 -9.39 -5.97 -5.69
N THR A 20 -9.19 -4.66 -5.66
CA THR A 20 -9.58 -3.73 -6.73
C THR A 20 -8.51 -2.67 -6.99
N VAL A 21 -8.76 -1.85 -8.01
CA VAL A 21 -7.97 -0.67 -8.36
C VAL A 21 -8.56 0.58 -7.72
N VAL A 22 -7.69 1.45 -7.21
CA VAL A 22 -8.06 2.78 -6.69
C VAL A 22 -7.15 3.83 -7.32
N GLY A 23 -7.75 4.84 -7.96
CA GLY A 23 -7.05 5.98 -8.52
C GLY A 23 -7.01 7.16 -7.56
N PHE A 24 -5.84 7.77 -7.41
CA PHE A 24 -5.59 8.97 -6.62
C PHE A 24 -5.13 10.10 -7.52
N ARG A 25 -5.58 11.32 -7.22
CA ARG A 25 -5.17 12.54 -7.93
C ARG A 25 -4.34 13.40 -7.01
N SER A 26 -3.27 13.98 -7.55
CA SER A 26 -2.41 14.88 -6.79
C SER A 26 -3.23 16.07 -6.28
N PRO A 27 -3.18 16.37 -4.97
CA PRO A 27 -3.79 17.58 -4.43
C PRO A 27 -2.94 18.83 -4.72
N TYR A 28 -1.71 18.65 -5.19
CA TYR A 28 -0.74 19.73 -5.40
C TYR A 28 -0.78 20.24 -6.84
N ARG A 29 -0.62 21.56 -6.98
CA ARG A 29 -0.54 22.19 -8.31
C ARG A 29 0.88 22.08 -8.86
N GLU A 30 1.85 22.07 -7.96
CA GLU A 30 3.28 21.86 -8.18
C GLU A 30 3.58 20.38 -8.47
N GLY A 31 4.75 20.11 -9.06
CA GLY A 31 5.16 18.77 -9.47
C GLY A 31 4.51 18.30 -10.78
N LYS A 32 5.09 17.27 -11.39
CA LYS A 32 4.59 16.67 -12.64
C LYS A 32 3.71 15.45 -12.40
N LEU A 33 3.91 14.73 -11.30
CA LEU A 33 3.11 13.55 -10.94
C LEU A 33 1.67 13.96 -10.59
N ARG A 34 0.72 13.53 -11.42
CA ARG A 34 -0.71 13.90 -11.32
C ARG A 34 -1.58 12.76 -10.84
N THR A 35 -1.26 11.53 -11.21
CA THR A 35 -2.11 10.38 -10.90
C THR A 35 -1.29 9.21 -10.39
N ILE A 36 -1.84 8.52 -9.39
CA ILE A 36 -1.31 7.25 -8.90
C ILE A 36 -2.48 6.26 -8.91
N GLU A 37 -2.32 5.14 -9.57
CA GLU A 37 -3.25 4.01 -9.51
C GLU A 37 -2.67 2.93 -8.61
N LEU A 38 -3.41 2.52 -7.58
CA LEU A 38 -3.07 1.37 -6.74
C LEU A 38 -3.90 0.16 -7.14
N VAL A 39 -3.24 -0.94 -7.46
CA VAL A 39 -3.84 -2.23 -7.80
C VAL A 39 -3.62 -3.20 -6.64
N GLY A 40 -4.66 -3.96 -6.28
CA GLY A 40 -4.59 -4.91 -5.17
C GLY A 40 -5.10 -4.34 -3.84
N VAL A 41 -5.90 -3.27 -3.88
CA VAL A 41 -6.45 -2.66 -2.67
C VAL A 41 -7.67 -3.44 -2.21
N PRO A 42 -7.78 -3.84 -0.92
CA PRO A 42 -8.94 -4.58 -0.42
C PRO A 42 -10.20 -3.69 -0.41
N GLY A 43 -11.23 -4.17 -1.10
CA GLY A 43 -12.56 -3.57 -1.17
C GLY A 43 -13.65 -4.53 -0.71
N ILE A 44 -14.87 -4.02 -0.65
CA ILE A 44 -16.07 -4.74 -0.22
C ILE A 44 -17.03 -4.84 -1.39
N ARG A 45 -17.51 -6.07 -1.69
CA ARG A 45 -18.61 -6.25 -2.63
C ARG A 45 -19.93 -5.90 -1.96
N GLN A 46 -20.62 -4.90 -2.50
CA GLN A 46 -21.97 -4.56 -2.08
C GLN A 46 -22.99 -5.55 -2.67
N LYS A 47 -24.20 -5.60 -2.08
CA LYS A 47 -25.30 -6.48 -2.53
C LYS A 47 -25.74 -6.20 -3.98
N ASN A 48 -25.49 -5.00 -4.50
CA ASN A 48 -25.75 -4.61 -5.88
C ASN A 48 -24.64 -5.04 -6.87
N GLY A 49 -23.62 -5.78 -6.40
CA GLY A 49 -22.48 -6.23 -7.18
C GLY A 49 -21.35 -5.20 -7.34
N GLN A 50 -21.54 -3.95 -6.88
CA GLN A 50 -20.50 -2.92 -6.94
C GLN A 50 -19.40 -3.19 -5.92
N CYS A 51 -18.14 -3.03 -6.33
CA CYS A 51 -17.00 -3.07 -5.44
C CYS A 51 -16.68 -1.66 -4.96
N VAL A 52 -16.63 -1.45 -3.64
CA VAL A 52 -16.30 -0.16 -3.03
C VAL A 52 -15.14 -0.34 -2.07
N VAL A 53 -14.14 0.52 -2.17
CA VAL A 53 -13.04 0.57 -1.20
C VAL A 53 -13.45 1.47 -0.04
N PRO A 54 -13.46 0.97 1.21
CA PRO A 54 -13.80 1.78 2.38
C PRO A 54 -12.91 3.02 2.49
N GLU A 55 -13.49 4.15 2.92
CA GLU A 55 -12.74 5.41 3.07
C GLU A 55 -11.52 5.25 4.01
N LYS A 56 -11.64 4.48 5.09
CA LYS A 56 -10.53 4.18 5.99
C LYS A 56 -9.37 3.49 5.26
N THR A 57 -9.68 2.55 4.37
CA THR A 57 -8.67 1.87 3.54
C THR A 57 -8.02 2.85 2.56
N GLN A 58 -8.81 3.72 1.91
CA GLN A 58 -8.27 4.74 1.01
C GLN A 58 -7.33 5.70 1.74
N ARG A 59 -7.75 6.25 2.89
CA ARG A 59 -6.93 7.15 3.72
C ARG A 59 -5.66 6.49 4.23
N PHE A 60 -5.72 5.19 4.55
CA PHE A 60 -4.54 4.42 4.94
C PHE A 60 -3.50 4.37 3.81
N PHE A 61 -3.89 3.95 2.61
CA PHE A 61 -2.97 3.91 1.46
C PHE A 61 -2.53 5.30 1.01
N ASP A 62 -3.41 6.30 1.16
CA ASP A 62 -3.05 7.69 0.91
C ASP A 62 -1.92 8.14 1.85
N SER A 63 -2.05 7.86 3.14
CA SER A 63 -1.05 8.25 4.14
C SER A 63 0.24 7.43 4.02
N LEU A 64 0.13 6.12 3.78
CA LEU A 64 1.26 5.18 3.75
C LEU A 64 2.14 5.37 2.50
N LEU A 65 1.53 5.65 1.35
CA LEU A 65 2.21 5.53 0.06
C LEU A 65 1.94 6.74 -0.85
N VAL A 66 0.68 7.00 -1.18
CA VAL A 66 0.33 7.94 -2.27
C VAL A 66 0.70 9.38 -1.92
N GLY A 67 0.28 9.86 -0.76
CA GLY A 67 0.58 11.21 -0.28
C GLY A 67 2.08 11.45 -0.12
N LYS A 68 2.84 10.42 0.29
CA LYS A 68 4.30 10.47 0.34
C LYS A 68 4.91 10.64 -1.05
N LEU A 69 4.47 9.85 -2.03
CA LEU A 69 4.94 9.95 -3.41
C LEU A 69 4.64 11.32 -4.03
N PHE A 70 3.41 11.84 -3.87
CA PHE A 70 3.08 13.18 -4.33
C PHE A 70 3.97 14.23 -3.66
N THR A 71 4.16 14.16 -2.34
CA THR A 71 5.00 15.12 -1.59
C THR A 71 6.46 15.08 -2.05
N VAL A 72 7.02 13.88 -2.24
CA VAL A 72 8.40 13.72 -2.72
C VAL A 72 8.53 14.23 -4.15
N SER A 73 7.57 13.93 -5.03
CA SER A 73 7.60 14.33 -6.44
C SER A 73 7.71 15.85 -6.64
N ILE A 74 7.13 16.67 -5.76
CA ILE A 74 7.22 18.14 -5.81
C ILE A 74 8.66 18.62 -5.60
N ARG A 75 9.43 17.88 -4.79
CA ARG A 75 10.83 18.22 -4.47
C ARG A 75 11.78 17.80 -5.58
N LEU A 76 11.38 16.87 -6.44
CA LEU A 76 12.15 16.38 -7.57
C LEU A 76 11.91 17.27 -8.81
N ARG A 77 12.61 18.40 -8.87
CA ARG A 77 12.39 19.43 -9.90
C ARG A 77 12.51 18.93 -11.35
N ASP A 78 13.35 17.92 -11.59
CA ASP A 78 13.63 17.40 -12.94
C ASP A 78 12.86 16.11 -13.28
N CYS A 79 12.12 15.56 -12.31
CA CYS A 79 11.33 14.33 -12.47
C CYS A 79 10.14 14.61 -13.37
N ASN A 80 10.02 13.86 -14.47
CA ASN A 80 9.01 14.03 -15.51
C ASN A 80 7.83 13.07 -15.42
N PHE A 81 7.77 12.21 -14.40
CA PHE A 81 6.70 11.23 -14.24
C PHE A 81 5.37 11.93 -14.03
N ASN A 82 4.38 11.63 -14.87
CA ASN A 82 3.02 12.13 -14.77
C ASN A 82 2.11 11.13 -14.06
N GLN A 83 2.33 9.84 -14.30
CA GLN A 83 1.47 8.77 -13.82
C GLN A 83 2.28 7.61 -13.27
N LEU A 84 1.81 7.06 -12.14
CA LEU A 84 2.30 5.79 -11.63
C LEU A 84 1.17 4.79 -11.55
N LYS A 85 1.44 3.56 -11.97
CA LYS A 85 0.59 2.41 -11.66
C LYS A 85 1.36 1.46 -10.76
N ILE A 86 0.79 1.17 -9.61
CA ILE A 86 1.48 0.48 -8.52
C ILE A 86 0.66 -0.75 -8.14
N TRP A 87 1.23 -1.94 -8.30
CA TRP A 87 0.66 -3.16 -7.76
C TRP A 87 1.24 -3.39 -6.37
N LEU A 88 0.35 -3.58 -5.40
CA LEU A 88 0.72 -4.18 -4.12
C LEU A 88 1.11 -5.63 -4.44
N TYR A 89 2.32 -6.06 -4.08
CA TYR A 89 2.83 -7.37 -4.51
C TYR A 89 3.36 -8.16 -3.32
N ASP A 90 2.72 -9.30 -3.07
CA ASP A 90 3.23 -10.31 -2.15
C ASP A 90 4.08 -11.31 -2.96
N THR A 91 5.37 -11.33 -2.67
CA THR A 91 6.36 -12.19 -3.34
C THR A 91 6.19 -13.67 -2.98
N ASP A 92 5.56 -13.97 -1.84
CA ASP A 92 5.37 -15.33 -1.34
C ASP A 92 4.01 -15.93 -1.77
N ALA A 93 3.05 -15.08 -2.14
CA ALA A 93 1.72 -15.53 -2.55
C ALA A 93 1.66 -16.01 -4.01
N THR A 94 0.94 -17.10 -4.24
CA THR A 94 0.55 -17.53 -5.59
C THR A 94 -0.49 -16.59 -6.20
N MET A 95 -0.65 -16.64 -7.54
CA MET A 95 -1.67 -15.84 -8.24
C MET A 95 -3.09 -16.08 -7.70
N ARG A 96 -3.43 -17.33 -7.33
CA ARG A 96 -4.75 -17.68 -6.79
C ARG A 96 -4.98 -17.08 -5.40
N GLU A 97 -3.95 -17.05 -4.56
CA GLU A 97 -4.04 -16.48 -3.21
C GLU A 97 -4.14 -14.95 -3.25
N ARG A 98 -3.42 -14.31 -4.17
CA ARG A 98 -3.43 -12.85 -4.35
C ARG A 98 -4.78 -12.32 -4.84
N GLY A 99 -5.47 -13.07 -5.69
CA GLY A 99 -6.81 -12.69 -6.18
C GLY A 99 -6.85 -11.56 -7.21
N TYR A 100 -5.70 -11.12 -7.74
CA TYR A 100 -5.60 -10.19 -8.86
C TYR A 100 -4.33 -10.43 -9.69
N GLU A 101 -4.37 -9.98 -10.94
CA GLU A 101 -3.24 -10.03 -11.86
C GLU A 101 -2.22 -8.93 -11.56
N VAL A 102 -0.95 -9.28 -11.69
CA VAL A 102 0.20 -8.38 -11.55
C VAL A 102 0.98 -8.36 -12.85
N ALA A 103 1.69 -7.26 -13.11
CA ALA A 103 2.60 -7.20 -14.24
C ALA A 103 3.71 -8.26 -14.09
N SER A 104 4.18 -8.79 -15.22
CA SER A 104 5.32 -9.71 -15.22
C SER A 104 6.59 -8.93 -14.95
N ILE A 105 7.44 -9.45 -14.07
CA ILE A 105 8.74 -8.87 -13.73
C ILE A 105 9.80 -9.67 -14.49
N ASP A 106 10.68 -8.99 -15.22
CA ASP A 106 11.82 -9.59 -15.90
C ASP A 106 13.17 -9.02 -15.40
N ASN A 107 14.26 -9.43 -16.03
CA ASN A 107 15.61 -9.06 -15.63
C ASN A 107 16.06 -7.66 -16.10
N ARG A 108 15.25 -6.98 -16.90
CA ARG A 108 15.48 -5.59 -17.35
C ARG A 108 14.85 -4.59 -16.39
N ASP A 109 13.87 -5.03 -15.60
CA ASP A 109 13.22 -4.20 -14.59
C ASP A 109 14.22 -3.75 -13.52
N LEU A 110 14.04 -2.51 -13.07
CA LEU A 110 14.86 -1.93 -12.03
C LEU A 110 14.43 -2.46 -10.66
N LEU A 111 15.29 -3.26 -10.04
CA LEU A 111 15.14 -3.65 -8.64
C LEU A 111 15.72 -2.57 -7.70
N ILE A 112 14.88 -2.06 -6.81
CA ILE A 112 15.25 -1.22 -5.67
C ILE A 112 15.05 -2.04 -4.40
N PRO A 113 16.10 -2.64 -3.83
CA PRO A 113 15.98 -3.36 -2.57
C PRO A 113 15.82 -2.39 -1.40
N SER A 114 15.12 -2.80 -0.36
CA SER A 114 14.98 -2.02 0.87
C SER A 114 16.35 -1.82 1.53
N PRO A 115 16.77 -0.57 1.81
CA PRO A 115 17.97 -0.33 2.58
C PRO A 115 17.72 -0.44 4.10
N ILE A 116 16.48 -0.75 4.53
CA ILE A 116 16.05 -0.70 5.92
C ILE A 116 15.62 -2.11 6.36
N PRO A 117 16.42 -2.81 7.17
CA PRO A 117 16.10 -4.18 7.61
C PRO A 117 14.79 -4.31 8.39
N SER A 118 14.33 -3.25 9.04
CA SER A 118 13.08 -3.22 9.81
C SER A 118 11.84 -2.84 8.99
N SER A 119 11.99 -2.57 7.69
CA SER A 119 10.86 -2.28 6.81
C SER A 119 10.18 -3.57 6.40
N GLN A 120 8.84 -3.59 6.45
CA GLN A 120 8.06 -4.69 5.87
C GLN A 120 8.02 -4.64 4.33
N LEU A 121 8.37 -3.49 3.74
CA LEU A 121 8.56 -3.38 2.31
C LEU A 121 10.00 -3.77 2.00
N GLU A 122 10.17 -4.94 1.38
CA GLU A 122 11.47 -5.56 1.08
C GLU A 122 12.04 -5.08 -0.25
N ALA A 123 11.18 -4.83 -1.25
CA ALA A 123 11.62 -4.47 -2.59
C ALA A 123 10.60 -3.62 -3.35
N ILE A 124 11.11 -2.82 -4.29
CA ILE A 124 10.29 -2.15 -5.30
C ILE A 124 10.87 -2.51 -6.68
N TYR A 125 10.03 -3.08 -7.53
CA TYR A 125 10.35 -3.42 -8.92
C TYR A 125 9.76 -2.34 -9.81
N VAL A 126 10.60 -1.62 -10.55
CA VAL A 126 10.14 -0.61 -11.51
C VAL A 126 10.25 -1.19 -12.91
N LEU A 127 9.12 -1.32 -13.60
CA LEU A 127 9.06 -1.94 -14.91
C LEU A 127 9.91 -1.19 -15.93
N ASP A 128 10.61 -1.93 -16.78
CA ASP A 128 11.43 -1.40 -17.86
C ASP A 128 10.59 -0.55 -18.83
N ASN A 129 11.10 0.63 -19.16
CA ASN A 129 10.52 1.56 -20.13
C ASN A 129 11.28 1.54 -21.48
N GLU A 130 12.11 0.51 -21.72
CA GLU A 130 12.96 0.33 -22.92
C GLU A 130 13.92 1.51 -23.16
N LEU A 131 14.21 2.28 -22.11
CA LEU A 131 15.09 3.43 -22.16
C LEU A 131 16.54 2.97 -22.24
N THR A 132 17.39 3.76 -22.92
CA THR A 132 18.82 3.46 -23.03
C THR A 132 19.68 4.70 -22.77
N GLY A 133 20.95 4.47 -22.42
CA GLY A 133 21.94 5.54 -22.29
C GLY A 133 21.59 6.59 -21.22
N PRO A 134 21.79 7.90 -21.50
CA PRO A 134 21.55 8.97 -20.53
C PRO A 134 20.09 9.07 -20.04
N GLU A 135 19.12 8.71 -20.88
CA GLU A 135 17.70 8.76 -20.52
C GLU A 135 17.37 7.71 -19.47
N TYR A 136 17.88 6.49 -19.64
CA TYR A 136 17.78 5.43 -18.63
C TYR A 136 18.42 5.84 -17.31
N GLN A 137 19.64 6.41 -17.34
CA GLN A 137 20.32 6.85 -16.11
C GLN A 137 19.54 7.92 -15.36
N LYS A 138 18.91 8.85 -16.09
CA LYS A 138 18.04 9.86 -15.50
C LYS A 138 16.79 9.22 -14.90
N TRP A 139 16.11 8.35 -15.65
CA TRP A 139 14.92 7.64 -15.21
C TRP A 139 15.21 6.80 -13.95
N GLU A 140 16.29 6.01 -13.94
CA GLU A 140 16.69 5.20 -12.79
C GLU A 140 16.93 6.07 -11.56
N ARG A 141 17.68 7.17 -11.72
CA ARG A 141 17.96 8.11 -10.63
C ARG A 141 16.66 8.70 -10.07
N ASP A 142 15.79 9.18 -10.95
CA ASP A 142 14.55 9.84 -10.54
C ASP A 142 13.58 8.83 -9.89
N ALA A 143 13.51 7.59 -10.40
CA ALA A 143 12.76 6.48 -9.79
C ALA A 143 13.28 6.13 -8.40
N ARG A 144 14.60 5.98 -8.23
CA ARG A 144 15.21 5.73 -6.91
C ARG A 144 14.93 6.87 -5.93
N GLN A 145 15.07 8.12 -6.37
CA GLN A 145 14.80 9.28 -5.50
C GLN A 145 13.33 9.37 -5.08
N LEU A 146 12.40 9.01 -5.97
CA LEU A 146 10.97 9.03 -5.70
C LEU A 146 10.53 7.89 -4.76
N LEU A 147 11.03 6.68 -5.01
CA LEU A 147 10.50 5.44 -4.41
C LEU A 147 11.24 5.02 -3.13
N THR A 148 12.56 5.28 -3.02
CA THR A 148 13.34 4.89 -1.83
C THR A 148 12.78 5.44 -0.50
N PRO A 149 12.25 6.68 -0.43
CA PRO A 149 11.65 7.17 0.81
C PRO A 149 10.47 6.34 1.32
N LEU A 150 9.82 5.53 0.49
CA LEU A 150 8.69 4.70 0.91
C LEU A 150 9.08 3.66 1.95
N PHE A 151 10.29 3.07 1.89
CA PHE A 151 10.70 2.02 2.82
C PHE A 151 10.56 2.43 4.30
N GLN A 152 10.73 3.70 4.62
CA GLN A 152 10.59 4.22 5.98
C GLN A 152 9.14 4.18 6.49
N GLU A 153 8.16 4.30 5.59
CA GLU A 153 6.74 4.32 5.94
C GLU A 153 6.22 2.93 6.38
N PHE A 154 6.92 1.87 5.98
CA PHE A 154 6.59 0.46 6.26
C PHE A 154 7.30 -0.10 7.50
N ILE A 155 7.92 0.75 8.31
CA ILE A 155 8.44 0.35 9.62
C ILE A 155 7.26 0.28 10.60
N THR A 156 7.04 -0.89 11.18
CA THR A 156 6.00 -1.06 12.20
C THR A 156 6.58 -0.79 13.59
N PRO A 157 5.92 0.02 14.44
CA PRO A 157 6.35 0.21 15.82
C PRO A 157 6.33 -1.12 16.60
N PRO A 158 7.35 -1.40 17.43
CA PRO A 158 7.42 -2.63 18.22
C PRO A 158 6.21 -2.77 19.15
N GLU A 159 5.81 -4.01 19.42
CA GLU A 159 4.81 -4.27 20.46
C GLU A 159 5.40 -4.02 21.85
N PRO A 160 4.69 -3.29 22.72
CA PRO A 160 5.10 -3.21 24.12
C PRO A 160 4.98 -4.63 24.73
N PRO A 161 6.00 -5.12 25.44
CA PRO A 161 5.99 -6.48 26.00
C PRO A 161 4.87 -6.66 27.03
N ASP A 162 4.23 -7.83 27.03
CA ASP A 162 3.06 -8.19 27.85
C ASP A 162 3.27 -7.97 29.36
N ILE A 163 4.51 -8.10 29.84
CA ILE A 163 4.88 -7.99 31.26
C ILE A 163 4.68 -6.55 31.79
N LEU A 164 4.58 -5.58 30.90
CA LEU A 164 4.47 -4.15 31.22
C LEU A 164 3.07 -3.56 30.98
N ALA A 165 2.12 -4.31 30.40
CA ALA A 165 0.78 -3.82 30.05
C ALA A 165 -0.08 -3.38 31.25
N ASN A 166 0.27 -3.83 32.46
CA ASN A 166 -0.40 -3.46 33.71
C ASN A 166 0.29 -2.31 34.47
N ASN A 167 1.36 -1.72 33.94
CA ASN A 167 2.06 -0.62 34.60
C ASN A 167 1.45 0.74 34.15
N PRO A 168 0.99 1.61 35.06
CA PRO A 168 0.32 2.87 34.71
C PRO A 168 1.16 3.82 33.84
N VAL A 169 2.50 3.76 33.96
CA VAL A 169 3.41 4.54 33.08
C VAL A 169 3.41 3.99 31.65
N VAL A 170 3.24 2.68 31.48
CA VAL A 170 3.21 2.02 30.18
C VAL A 170 1.83 2.20 29.53
N GLN A 171 0.75 2.24 30.31
CA GLN A 171 -0.57 2.62 29.81
C GLN A 171 -0.61 4.09 29.34
N PHE A 172 0.10 4.98 30.02
CA PHE A 172 0.28 6.37 29.59
C PHE A 172 1.15 6.47 28.31
N LEU A 173 2.20 5.64 28.18
CA LEU A 173 2.98 5.55 26.95
C LEU A 173 2.22 4.85 25.81
N GLN A 174 1.31 3.92 26.10
CA GLN A 174 0.43 3.27 25.12
C GLN A 174 -0.66 4.24 24.62
N SER A 175 -1.23 5.07 25.49
CA SER A 175 -2.16 6.13 25.07
C SER A 175 -1.46 7.27 24.31
N LEU A 176 -0.15 7.46 24.52
CA LEU A 176 0.71 8.27 23.65
C LEU A 176 1.13 7.52 22.37
N GLY A 177 1.25 6.20 22.40
CA GLY A 177 1.60 5.32 21.28
C GLY A 177 0.48 5.18 20.24
N GLU A 178 -0.78 5.13 20.69
CA GLU A 178 -1.96 5.28 19.83
C GLU A 178 -2.01 6.66 19.14
N ASN A 179 -1.31 7.67 19.67
CA ASN A 179 -1.12 8.97 19.04
C ASN A 179 0.09 9.06 18.09
N LEU A 180 0.99 8.06 18.03
CA LEU A 180 2.26 8.15 17.29
C LEU A 180 2.20 7.59 15.86
N ASP A 181 1.28 6.67 15.57
CA ASP A 181 0.94 6.27 14.18
C ASP A 181 -0.51 5.76 14.14
N PRO A 182 -1.47 6.53 13.60
CA PRO A 182 -2.89 6.16 13.56
C PRO A 182 -3.16 4.90 12.73
N TYR A 183 -2.16 4.41 12.00
CA TYR A 183 -2.27 3.25 11.12
C TYR A 183 -1.40 2.07 11.54
N SER A 184 -0.81 2.08 12.74
CA SER A 184 0.03 0.98 13.26
C SER A 184 -0.62 -0.41 13.13
N GLN A 185 -1.90 -0.54 13.48
CA GLN A 185 -2.65 -1.80 13.32
C GLN A 185 -2.90 -2.18 11.86
N ALA A 186 -3.08 -1.18 10.98
CA ALA A 186 -3.28 -1.42 9.55
C ALA A 186 -1.97 -1.83 8.87
N LYS A 187 -0.84 -1.22 9.26
CA LYS A 187 0.51 -1.61 8.81
C LYS A 187 0.81 -3.06 9.17
N ARG A 188 0.49 -3.50 10.39
CA ARG A 188 0.63 -4.92 10.81
C ARG A 188 -0.19 -5.92 9.99
N LYS A 189 -1.26 -5.46 9.33
CA LYS A 189 -2.14 -6.28 8.51
C LYS A 189 -1.85 -6.17 7.02
N ILE A 190 -0.76 -5.48 6.65
CA ILE A 190 -0.31 -5.44 5.27
C ILE A 190 0.03 -6.88 4.83
N THR A 191 -0.50 -7.28 3.69
CA THR A 191 -0.32 -8.62 3.11
C THR A 191 0.57 -8.58 1.87
N PHE A 192 1.46 -7.60 1.77
CA PHE A 192 2.40 -7.47 0.65
C PHE A 192 3.75 -7.02 1.18
N ASN A 193 4.83 -7.51 0.58
CA ASN A 193 6.20 -7.17 0.95
C ASN A 193 6.98 -6.51 -0.20
N ALA A 194 6.34 -6.31 -1.36
CA ALA A 194 6.93 -5.62 -2.48
C ALA A 194 5.91 -4.71 -3.20
N LEU A 195 6.43 -3.81 -4.02
CA LEU A 195 5.66 -3.03 -4.98
C LEU A 195 6.16 -3.32 -6.39
N ILE A 196 5.25 -3.42 -7.35
CA ILE A 196 5.59 -3.32 -8.78
C ILE A 196 5.11 -1.96 -9.24
N VAL A 197 5.95 -1.20 -9.92
CA VAL A 197 5.69 0.19 -10.32
C VAL A 197 5.90 0.33 -11.81
N GLN A 198 4.87 0.76 -12.52
CA GLN A 198 4.97 1.22 -13.90
C GLN A 198 4.95 2.75 -13.90
N ILE A 199 5.86 3.34 -14.66
CA ILE A 199 6.02 4.80 -14.85
C ILE A 199 5.73 5.11 -16.31
N ASP A 200 5.06 6.23 -16.57
CA ASP A 200 4.78 6.73 -17.93
C ASP A 200 6.02 7.17 -18.73
#